data_AF-A0A7X5IM83-F1
#
_entry.id   AF-A0A7X5IM83-F1
#
_cell.length_a   1.000
_cell.length_b   1.000
_cell.length_c   1.000
_cell.angle_alpha   90.00
_cell.angle_beta   90.00
_cell.angle_gamma   90.00
#
_symmetry.space_group_name_H-M   'P 1'
#
loop_
_entity.id
_entity.type
_entity.pdbx_description
1 polymer ?
#
loop_
_entity_poly.entity_id
_entity_poly.type
_entity_poly.pdbx_seq_one_letter_code
_entity_poly.pdbx_strand_id
1 'polypeptide(L)'
;MGLQYRKSKNLGGGVRLNVGKKSAGLSAGVKGARVSVNSKGRVGLSLGIPGTNFRYRKVMSSKKGGSGFIAAIVNLTWWLLVATIWACCMIFVYLWKFTVLLCRFVVFLGKKLFYLAKKAAARLRRKEIVEE
;
A
#
# COMPACT_ATOMS: atom_id res chain seq x y z
N MET A 1 -30.52 -18.22 20.36
CA MET A 1 -31.29 -18.13 19.09
C MET A 1 -31.46 -16.66 18.70
N GLY A 2 -30.49 -16.07 18.01
CA GLY A 2 -30.43 -14.62 17.79
C GLY A 2 -31.21 -14.11 16.58
N LEU A 3 -31.52 -12.81 16.56
CA LEU A 3 -32.22 -12.09 15.48
C LEU A 3 -31.64 -12.47 14.10
N GLN A 4 -32.44 -13.03 13.21
CA GLN A 4 -32.05 -13.27 11.81
C GLN A 4 -32.68 -12.19 10.92
N TYR A 5 -31.82 -11.43 10.21
CA TYR A 5 -32.28 -10.46 9.22
C TYR A 5 -32.09 -11.06 7.84
N ARG A 6 -33.22 -11.35 7.19
CA ARG A 6 -33.31 -11.74 5.80
C ARG A 6 -34.49 -11.01 5.19
N LYS A 7 -34.22 -10.06 4.30
CA LYS A 7 -35.25 -9.34 3.54
C LYS A 7 -35.06 -9.64 2.06
N SER A 8 -36.09 -10.19 1.45
CA SER A 8 -36.22 -10.30 0.01
C SER A 8 -37.17 -9.21 -0.45
N LYS A 9 -36.71 -8.26 -1.26
CA LYS A 9 -37.56 -7.23 -1.88
C LYS A 9 -37.64 -7.52 -3.37
N ASN A 10 -38.86 -7.58 -3.90
CA ASN A 10 -39.09 -7.68 -5.32
C ASN A 10 -38.93 -6.28 -5.92
N LEU A 11 -38.07 -6.14 -6.93
CA LEU A 11 -37.84 -4.86 -7.60
C LEU A 11 -38.74 -4.71 -8.86
N GLY A 12 -39.53 -5.74 -9.18
CA GLY A 12 -40.34 -5.80 -10.40
C GLY A 12 -39.62 -6.52 -11.55
N GLY A 13 -40.34 -6.82 -12.64
CA GLY A 13 -39.74 -7.33 -13.88
C GLY A 13 -38.98 -8.66 -13.78
N GLY A 14 -39.31 -9.54 -12.82
CA GLY A 14 -38.58 -10.79 -12.60
C GLY A 14 -37.27 -10.64 -11.81
N VAL A 15 -36.98 -9.45 -11.27
CA VAL A 15 -35.80 -9.18 -10.45
C VAL A 15 -36.15 -9.14 -8.96
N ARG A 16 -35.39 -9.88 -8.14
CA ARG A 16 -35.53 -9.98 -6.69
C ARG A 16 -34.18 -9.76 -6.03
N LEU A 17 -34.16 -8.90 -5.02
CA LEU A 17 -32.97 -8.60 -4.24
C LEU A 17 -33.13 -9.23 -2.85
N ASN A 18 -32.22 -10.13 -2.51
CA ASN A 18 -32.21 -10.91 -1.28
C ASN A 18 -31.05 -10.43 -0.40
N VAL A 19 -31.35 -9.66 0.63
CA VAL A 19 -30.37 -9.11 1.57
C VAL A 19 -30.45 -9.90 2.88
N GLY A 20 -29.31 -10.40 3.34
CA GLY A 20 -29.18 -11.01 4.65
C GLY A 20 -27.89 -10.58 5.34
N LYS A 21 -27.80 -10.80 6.65
CA LYS A 21 -26.70 -10.34 7.52
C LYS A 21 -25.28 -10.63 7.02
N LYS A 22 -25.08 -11.72 6.26
CA LYS A 22 -23.77 -12.17 5.77
C LYS A 22 -23.61 -12.10 4.25
N SER A 23 -24.65 -11.71 3.51
CA SER A 23 -24.63 -11.69 2.05
C SER A 23 -25.82 -10.95 1.46
N ALA A 24 -25.58 -10.15 0.43
CA ALA A 24 -26.61 -9.72 -0.50
C ALA A 24 -26.61 -10.65 -1.73
N GLY A 25 -27.73 -10.73 -2.42
CA GLY A 25 -27.82 -11.48 -3.67
C GLY A 25 -28.93 -10.94 -4.55
N LEU A 26 -28.67 -10.91 -5.84
CA LEU A 26 -29.62 -10.49 -6.85
C LEU A 26 -30.05 -11.72 -7.64
N SER A 27 -31.35 -11.86 -7.86
CA SER A 27 -31.91 -12.87 -8.76
C SER A 27 -32.68 -12.16 -9.85
N ALA A 28 -32.38 -12.44 -11.11
CA ALA A 28 -33.10 -11.91 -12.25
C ALA A 28 -33.54 -13.08 -13.13
N GLY A 29 -34.83 -13.12 -13.48
CA GLY A 29 -35.33 -14.13 -14.40
C GLY A 29 -36.85 -14.26 -14.48
N VAL A 30 -37.26 -14.96 -15.53
CA VAL A 30 -38.66 -15.28 -15.86
C VAL A 30 -38.93 -16.76 -15.61
N LYS A 31 -40.20 -17.19 -15.73
CA LYS A 31 -40.56 -18.60 -15.63
C LYS A 31 -39.81 -19.38 -16.72
N GLY A 32 -38.87 -20.23 -16.32
CA GLY A 32 -38.06 -21.06 -17.21
C GLY A 32 -36.60 -20.63 -17.39
N ALA A 33 -36.22 -19.39 -17.08
CA ALA A 33 -34.82 -18.97 -17.10
C ALA A 33 -34.54 -17.98 -15.96
N ARG A 34 -33.69 -18.38 -15.02
CA ARG A 34 -33.31 -17.57 -13.86
C ARG A 34 -31.82 -17.60 -13.61
N VAL A 35 -31.26 -16.41 -13.45
CA VAL A 35 -29.89 -16.19 -12.98
C VAL A 35 -29.94 -15.65 -11.56
N SER A 36 -29.04 -16.13 -10.71
CA SER A 36 -28.91 -15.69 -9.32
C SER A 36 -27.44 -15.46 -8.99
N VAL A 37 -27.13 -14.29 -8.47
CA VAL A 37 -25.78 -13.86 -8.09
C VAL A 37 -25.79 -13.53 -6.61
N ASN A 38 -24.81 -14.01 -5.86
CA ASN A 38 -24.67 -13.76 -4.43
C ASN A 38 -23.28 -13.16 -4.13
N SER A 39 -23.20 -12.20 -3.20
CA SER A 39 -21.96 -11.56 -2.73
C SER A 39 -20.92 -12.54 -2.18
N LYS A 40 -21.29 -13.78 -1.85
CA LYS A 40 -20.37 -14.86 -1.46
C LYS A 40 -19.70 -15.57 -2.65
N GLY A 41 -19.84 -15.04 -3.87
CA GLY A 41 -19.23 -15.60 -5.08
C GLY A 41 -20.01 -16.76 -5.70
N ARG A 42 -21.25 -17.01 -5.27
CA ARG A 42 -22.10 -18.06 -5.84
C ARG A 42 -22.97 -17.48 -6.94
N VAL A 43 -22.79 -18.00 -8.16
CA VAL A 43 -23.63 -17.71 -9.33
C VAL A 43 -24.40 -18.98 -9.69
N GLY A 44 -25.73 -18.92 -9.65
CA GLY A 44 -26.61 -20.02 -9.99
C GLY A 44 -27.45 -19.69 -11.22
N LEU A 45 -27.33 -20.52 -12.26
CA LEU A 45 -28.09 -20.42 -13.50
C LEU A 45 -29.07 -21.59 -13.55
N SER A 46 -30.35 -21.31 -13.78
CA SER A 46 -31.43 -22.28 -13.80
C SER A 46 -32.22 -22.09 -15.09
N LEU A 47 -32.20 -23.10 -15.94
CA LEU A 47 -32.97 -23.16 -17.18
C LEU A 47 -33.97 -24.32 -17.06
N GLY A 48 -35.18 -24.14 -17.56
CA GLY A 48 -36.23 -25.14 -17.48
C GLY A 48 -37.36 -24.82 -18.43
N ILE A 49 -37.89 -25.84 -19.08
CA ILE A 49 -38.99 -25.68 -20.03
C ILE A 49 -40.29 -25.67 -19.20
N PRO A 50 -41.12 -24.62 -19.29
CA PRO A 50 -42.38 -24.57 -18.55
C PRO A 50 -43.31 -25.69 -19.03
N GLY A 51 -43.92 -26.43 -18.10
CA GLY A 51 -44.86 -27.52 -18.42
C GLY A 51 -44.21 -28.90 -18.62
N THR A 52 -42.89 -28.98 -18.73
CA THR A 52 -42.16 -30.26 -18.68
C THR A 52 -41.29 -30.27 -17.43
N ASN A 53 -41.25 -31.36 -16.66
CA ASN A 53 -40.51 -31.41 -15.40
C ASN A 53 -38.97 -31.37 -15.55
N PHE A 54 -38.47 -31.11 -16.77
CA PHE A 54 -37.06 -31.00 -17.08
C PHE A 54 -36.51 -29.61 -16.70
N ARG A 55 -35.59 -29.60 -15.73
CA ARG A 55 -34.88 -28.41 -15.26
C ARG A 55 -33.39 -28.68 -15.18
N TYR A 56 -32.59 -27.82 -15.81
CA TYR A 56 -31.14 -27.80 -15.70
C TYR A 56 -30.69 -26.67 -14.77
N ARG A 57 -29.86 -26.99 -13.78
CA ARG A 57 -29.33 -26.02 -12.81
C ARG A 57 -27.82 -26.16 -12.72
N LYS A 58 -27.10 -25.09 -13.01
CA LYS A 58 -25.64 -25.00 -12.83
C LYS A 58 -25.33 -23.97 -11.75
N VAL A 59 -24.63 -24.40 -10.69
CA VAL A 59 -24.15 -23.51 -9.65
C VAL A 59 -22.63 -23.43 -9.76
N MET A 60 -22.13 -22.24 -10.07
CA MET A 60 -20.71 -21.94 -10.11
C MET A 60 -20.37 -21.17 -8.84
N SER A 61 -19.51 -21.76 -8.02
CA SER A 61 -18.98 -21.12 -6.83
C SER A 61 -17.61 -20.55 -7.17
N SER A 62 -17.54 -19.25 -7.44
CA SER A 62 -16.27 -18.55 -7.53
C SER A 62 -15.70 -18.48 -6.10
N LYS A 63 -14.77 -19.39 -5.80
CA LYS A 63 -14.08 -19.49 -4.52
C LYS A 63 -13.14 -18.29 -4.40
N LYS A 64 -13.66 -17.17 -3.90
CA LYS A 64 -12.92 -16.02 -3.32
C LYS A 64 -11.51 -15.77 -3.93
N GLY A 65 -11.43 -15.65 -5.25
CA GLY A 65 -10.15 -15.44 -5.96
C GLY A 65 -9.60 -14.01 -5.84
N GLY A 66 -10.42 -13.05 -5.40
CA GLY A 66 -10.04 -11.64 -5.34
C GLY A 66 -9.39 -11.19 -4.02
N SER A 67 -9.53 -11.94 -2.92
CA SER A 67 -8.96 -11.51 -1.63
C SER A 67 -7.44 -11.67 -1.57
N GLY A 68 -6.88 -12.61 -2.34
CA GLY A 68 -5.42 -12.77 -2.44
C GLY A 68 -4.76 -11.60 -3.16
N PHE A 69 -5.38 -11.10 -4.23
CA PHE A 69 -4.83 -9.98 -5.01
C PHE A 69 -4.86 -8.66 -4.23
N ILE A 70 -5.98 -8.37 -3.55
CA ILE A 70 -6.08 -7.18 -2.69
C ILE A 70 -5.12 -7.28 -1.50
N ALA A 71 -5.02 -8.45 -0.86
CA ALA A 71 -4.08 -8.65 0.24
C ALA A 71 -2.62 -8.53 -0.22
N ALA A 72 -2.29 -9.01 -1.43
CA ALA A 72 -0.96 -8.87 -2.02
C ALA A 72 -0.63 -7.40 -2.29
N ILE A 73 -1.56 -6.62 -2.87
CA ILE A 73 -1.37 -5.19 -3.10
C ILE A 73 -1.17 -4.47 -1.76
N VAL A 74 -2.05 -4.67 -0.79
CA VAL A 74 -1.98 -4.00 0.52
C VAL A 74 -0.66 -4.34 1.24
N ASN A 75 -0.24 -5.61 1.18
CA ASN A 75 1.04 -6.01 1.76
C ASN A 75 2.22 -5.35 1.01
N LEU A 76 2.20 -5.36 -0.32
CA LEU A 76 3.24 -4.72 -1.14
C LEU A 76 3.33 -3.20 -0.86
N THR A 77 2.19 -2.51 -0.74
CA THR A 77 2.13 -1.09 -0.41
C THR A 77 2.75 -0.80 0.96
N TRP A 78 2.48 -1.65 1.95
CA TRP A 78 3.05 -1.50 3.29
C TRP A 78 4.58 -1.62 3.27
N TRP A 79 5.12 -2.62 2.57
CA TRP A 79 6.57 -2.80 2.41
C TRP A 79 7.24 -1.63 1.70
N LEU A 80 6.61 -1.08 0.66
CA LEU A 80 7.12 0.11 -0.04
C LEU A 80 7.16 1.33 0.87
N LEU A 81 6.14 1.56 1.70
CA LEU A 81 6.13 2.66 2.66
C LEU A 81 7.27 2.53 3.69
N VAL A 82 7.44 1.34 4.25
CA VAL A 82 8.52 1.07 5.23
C VAL A 82 9.89 1.27 4.59
N ALA A 83 10.11 0.76 3.37
CA ALA A 83 11.36 0.94 2.63
C ALA A 83 11.64 2.43 2.33
N THR A 84 10.61 3.18 1.96
CA THR A 84 10.72 4.63 1.68
C THR A 84 11.10 5.40 2.94
N ILE A 85 10.47 5.11 4.08
CA ILE A 85 10.80 5.75 5.37
C ILE A 85 12.23 5.43 5.78
N TRP A 86 12.65 4.17 5.65
CA TRP A 86 14.02 3.75 5.98
C TRP A 86 15.07 4.44 5.11
N ALA A 87 14.83 4.54 3.79
CA ALA A 87 15.70 5.25 2.86
C ALA A 87 15.81 6.75 3.21
N CYS A 88 14.68 7.39 3.54
CA CYS A 88 14.67 8.78 4.02
C CYS A 88 15.49 8.96 5.30
N CYS A 89 15.36 8.03 6.26
CA CYS A 89 16.12 8.08 7.50
C CYS A 89 17.62 7.91 7.25
N MET A 90 18.01 6.97 6.40
CA MET A 90 19.40 6.78 5.99
C MET A 90 19.97 8.03 5.33
N ILE A 91 19.25 8.63 4.37
CA ILE A 91 19.65 9.88 3.70
C ILE A 91 19.90 10.98 4.72
N PHE A 92 19.00 11.16 5.69
CA PHE A 92 19.16 12.19 6.73
C PHE A 92 20.42 11.98 7.57
N VAL A 93 20.70 10.74 7.99
CA VAL A 93 21.91 10.39 8.74
C VAL A 93 23.17 10.63 7.90
N TYR A 94 23.14 10.31 6.60
CA TYR A 94 24.27 10.57 5.70
C TYR A 94 24.51 12.06 5.51
N LEU A 95 23.46 12.87 5.35
CA LEU A 95 23.56 14.32 5.26
C LEU A 95 24.16 14.92 6.54
N TRP A 96 23.74 14.44 7.71
CA TRP A 96 24.29 14.86 9.00
C TRP A 96 25.78 14.50 9.14
N LYS A 97 26.16 13.27 8.79
CA LYS A 97 27.57 12.85 8.79
C LYS A 97 28.41 13.68 7.82
N PHE A 98 27.86 14.02 6.66
CA PHE A 98 28.52 14.88 5.69
C PHE A 98 28.76 16.29 6.23
N THR A 99 27.79 16.87 6.94
CA THR A 99 27.95 18.19 7.57
C THR A 99 29.03 18.18 8.66
N VAL A 100 29.06 17.14 9.51
CA VAL A 100 30.09 16.99 10.56
C VAL A 100 31.49 16.80 9.94
N LEU A 101 31.58 16.05 8.84
CA LEU A 101 32.84 15.84 8.11
C LEU A 101 33.38 17.16 7.53
N LEU A 102 32.52 17.94 6.87
CA LEU A 102 32.88 19.26 6.36
C LEU A 102 33.36 20.19 7.48
N CYS A 103 32.65 20.20 8.61
CA CYS A 103 33.03 21.03 9.75
C CYS A 103 34.43 20.67 10.28
N ARG A 104 34.74 19.37 10.40
CA ARG A 104 36.06 18.89 10.83
C ARG A 104 37.16 19.21 9.82
N PHE A 105 36.84 19.18 8.52
CA PHE A 105 37.76 19.59 7.45
C PHE A 105 38.07 21.09 7.49
N VAL A 106 37.06 21.94 7.73
CA VAL A 106 37.23 23.39 7.91
C VAL A 106 38.13 23.70 9.11
N VAL A 107 37.91 23.05 10.25
CA VAL A 107 38.77 23.22 11.44
C VAL A 107 40.20 22.76 11.17
N PHE A 108 40.39 21.68 10.39
CA PHE A 108 41.72 21.22 9.98
C PHE A 108 42.44 22.27 9.12
N LEU A 109 41.76 22.84 8.13
CA LEU A 109 42.28 23.92 7.30
C LEU A 109 42.64 25.15 8.14
N GLY A 110 41.78 25.54 9.09
CA GLY A 110 42.02 26.66 10.00
C GLY A 110 43.28 26.46 10.85
N LYS A 111 43.47 25.27 11.44
CA LYS A 111 44.67 24.93 12.20
C LYS A 111 45.93 24.96 11.33
N LYS A 112 45.87 24.45 10.10
CA LYS A 112 46.99 24.46 9.14
C LYS A 112 47.36 25.89 8.75
N LEU A 113 46.36 26.74 8.45
CA LEU A 113 46.58 28.16 8.17
C LEU A 113 47.19 28.89 9.36
N PHE A 114 46.67 28.66 10.56
CA PHE A 114 47.19 29.28 11.78
C PHE A 114 48.64 28.89 12.07
N TYR A 115 49.00 27.61 11.86
CA TYR A 115 50.38 27.15 12.00
C TYR A 115 51.31 27.83 10.98
N LEU A 116 50.88 27.97 9.73
CA LEU A 116 51.64 28.66 8.69
C LEU A 116 51.80 30.15 9.01
N ALA A 117 50.74 30.82 9.47
CA ALA A 117 50.79 32.22 9.88
C ALA A 117 51.78 32.43 11.05
N LYS A 118 51.72 31.58 12.08
CA LYS A 118 52.65 31.64 13.22
C LYS A 118 54.10 31.38 12.79
N LYS A 119 54.32 30.41 11.88
CA LYS A 119 55.64 30.11 11.32
C LYS A 119 56.18 31.24 10.45
N ALA A 120 55.33 31.96 9.74
CA ALA A 120 55.70 33.13 8.95
C ALA A 120 56.04 34.34 9.85
N ALA A 121 55.21 34.62 10.85
CA ALA A 121 55.44 35.69 11.82
C ALA A 121 56.77 35.52 12.59
N ALA A 122 57.10 34.28 12.98
CA ALA A 122 58.39 33.99 13.62
C ALA A 122 59.60 34.19 12.69
N ARG A 123 59.45 34.00 11.37
CA ARG A 123 60.51 34.29 10.40
C ARG A 123 60.71 35.77 10.17
N LEU A 124 59.62 36.55 10.14
CA LEU A 124 59.70 38.01 10.00
C LEU A 124 60.41 38.64 11.19
N ARG A 125 60.05 38.28 12.44
CA ARG A 125 60.76 38.76 13.64
C ARG A 125 62.26 38.45 13.63
N ARG A 126 62.67 37.29 13.09
CA ARG A 126 64.10 36.94 13.00
C ARG A 126 64.86 37.71 11.93
N LYS A 127 64.19 38.22 10.90
CA LYS A 127 64.84 39.10 9.91
C LYS A 127 65.05 40.50 10.51
N GLU A 128 64.05 41.00 11.21
CA GLU A 128 64.08 42.29 11.91
C GLU A 128 65.23 42.38 12.93
N ILE A 129 65.48 41.31 13.70
CA ILE A 129 66.57 41.27 14.71
C ILE A 129 67.98 41.15 14.09
N VAL A 130 68.11 40.76 12.82
CA VAL A 130 69.41 40.62 12.13
C VAL A 130 69.79 41.89 11.34
N GLU A 131 68.83 42.80 11.15
CA GLU A 131 69.03 44.10 10.47
C GLU A 131 69.33 45.26 11.44
N GLU A 132 69.18 45.07 12.76
CA GLU A 132 69.72 45.95 13.82
C GLU A 132 71.13 45.54 14.27
#